data_AF-A0A9X2BWH4-F1
#
_entry.id   AF-A0A9X2BWH4-F1
#
_cell.length_a   1.000
_cell.length_b   1.000
_cell.length_c   1.000
_cell.angle_alpha   90.00
_cell.angle_beta   90.00
_cell.angle_gamma   90.00
#
_symmetry.space_group_name_H-M   'P 1'
#
loop_
_entity.id
_entity.type
_entity.pdbx_description
1 polymer ?
#
loop_
_entity_poly.entity_id
_entity_poly.type
_entity_poly.pdbx_seq_one_letter_code
_entity_poly.pdbx_strand_id
1 'polypeptide(L)'
;MSRASIWDEVWADYDRRHPPAPVPPASRPPSARLLASRAALAPARAARPRALAGMLLVGILALLGAWTGTAGYSVLEVARHVDAADAPSLEGRVDWPSLRRSLMAAFHGAVPAGPDDETFLHAMASDMARRAATPGALLTMIRDRLRPDAFLPPVPLLQAVRSMRVIGAGTMELDLGDRLTLRLATDPAAPLRWQIVAVRFTDA
;
A
#
# COMPACT_ATOMS: atom_id res chain seq x y z
N MET A 1 24.24 -25.69 6.35
CA MET A 1 23.01 -25.89 5.56
C MET A 1 22.98 -24.84 4.47
N SER A 2 23.05 -25.24 3.20
CA SER A 2 23.06 -24.32 2.07
C SER A 2 21.61 -23.96 1.68
N ARG A 3 21.38 -22.72 1.25
CA ARG A 3 20.06 -22.16 0.88
C ARG A 3 19.31 -22.98 -0.19
N ALA A 4 20.02 -23.81 -0.94
CA ALA A 4 19.45 -24.73 -1.92
C ALA A 4 18.58 -25.82 -1.27
N SER A 5 18.94 -26.32 -0.08
CA SER A 5 18.25 -27.48 0.52
C SER A 5 16.85 -27.16 1.04
N ILE A 6 16.58 -25.91 1.40
CA ILE A 6 15.26 -25.48 1.91
C ILE A 6 14.24 -25.44 0.77
N TRP A 7 14.66 -25.06 -0.43
CA TRP A 7 13.77 -25.02 -1.59
C TRP A 7 13.40 -26.42 -2.07
N ASP A 8 14.35 -27.36 -2.05
CA ASP A 8 14.07 -28.76 -2.41
C ASP A 8 13.05 -29.40 -1.45
N GLU A 9 13.13 -29.07 -0.15
CA GLU A 9 12.20 -29.55 0.87
C GLU A 9 10.78 -29.00 0.70
N VAL A 10 10.65 -27.72 0.34
CA VAL A 10 9.37 -27.06 0.04
C VAL A 10 8.71 -27.66 -1.21
N TRP A 11 9.49 -27.92 -2.27
CA TRP A 11 8.97 -28.54 -3.49
C TRP A 11 8.54 -29.99 -3.27
N ALA A 12 9.33 -30.76 -2.50
CA ALA A 12 8.98 -32.14 -2.17
C ALA A 12 7.68 -32.23 -1.36
N ASP A 13 7.42 -31.28 -0.46
CA ASP A 13 6.18 -31.27 0.32
C ASP A 13 4.97 -30.76 -0.50
N TYR A 14 5.20 -29.93 -1.51
CA TYR A 14 4.17 -29.48 -2.45
C TYR A 14 3.66 -30.63 -3.33
N ASP A 15 4.57 -31.40 -3.93
CA ASP A 15 4.25 -32.55 -4.80
C ASP A 15 3.51 -33.65 -4.03
N ARG A 16 3.89 -33.85 -2.76
CA ARG A 16 3.24 -34.80 -1.86
C ARG A 16 1.77 -34.46 -1.60
N ARG A 17 1.43 -33.16 -1.61
CA ARG A 17 0.05 -32.67 -1.40
C ARG A 17 -0.76 -32.57 -2.69
N HIS A 18 -0.12 -32.64 -3.87
CA HIS A 18 -0.76 -32.47 -5.17
C HIS A 18 -0.36 -33.59 -6.15
N PRO A 19 -0.79 -34.84 -5.91
CA PRO A 19 -0.52 -35.92 -6.84
C PRO A 19 -1.08 -35.58 -8.23
N PRO A 20 -0.31 -35.82 -9.31
CA PRO A 20 -0.74 -35.50 -10.66
C PRO A 20 -2.02 -36.28 -10.99
N ALA A 21 -2.97 -35.57 -11.62
CA ALA A 21 -4.25 -36.15 -12.00
C ALA A 21 -4.06 -37.32 -12.98
N PRO A 22 -4.85 -38.41 -12.85
CA PRO A 22 -4.73 -39.55 -13.75
C PRO A 22 -5.03 -39.16 -15.20
N VAL A 23 -4.16 -39.60 -16.11
CA VAL A 23 -4.31 -39.44 -17.55
C VAL A 23 -5.58 -40.18 -18.00
N PRO A 24 -6.54 -39.51 -18.67
CA PRO A 24 -7.74 -40.21 -19.17
C PRO A 24 -7.35 -41.18 -20.30
N PRO A 25 -7.95 -42.39 -20.34
CA PRO A 25 -7.67 -43.36 -21.38
C PRO A 25 -8.13 -42.84 -22.75
N ALA A 26 -7.34 -43.13 -23.78
CA ALA A 26 -7.68 -42.84 -25.17
C ALA A 26 -8.96 -43.60 -25.58
N SER A 27 -10.03 -42.86 -25.86
CA SER A 27 -11.30 -43.41 -26.34
C SER A 27 -11.20 -43.79 -27.83
N ARG A 28 -11.50 -45.06 -28.12
CA ARG A 28 -11.66 -45.66 -29.46
C ARG A 28 -12.75 -44.95 -30.30
N PRO A 29 -12.68 -45.00 -31.65
CA PRO A 29 -13.64 -44.34 -32.52
C PRO A 29 -15.04 -44.99 -32.51
N PRO A 30 -16.10 -44.24 -32.84
CA PRO A 30 -17.49 -44.64 -32.63
C PRO A 30 -18.02 -45.59 -33.71
N SER A 31 -18.66 -46.68 -33.29
CA SER A 31 -19.50 -47.50 -34.18
C SER A 31 -20.83 -46.79 -34.44
N ALA A 32 -21.09 -46.52 -35.72
CA ALA A 32 -22.32 -45.95 -36.25
C ALA A 32 -23.52 -46.88 -36.04
N ARG A 33 -24.18 -46.80 -34.88
CA ARG A 33 -25.54 -47.30 -34.68
C ARG A 33 -26.11 -46.66 -33.42
N LEU A 34 -27.26 -46.01 -33.58
CA LEU A 34 -28.10 -45.31 -32.58
C LEU A 34 -28.17 -43.78 -32.73
N LEU A 35 -28.47 -43.36 -33.97
CA LEU A 35 -29.02 -42.05 -34.32
C LEU A 35 -30.56 -42.00 -34.17
N ALA A 36 -31.15 -42.81 -33.28
CA ALA A 36 -32.61 -42.99 -33.21
C ALA A 36 -33.15 -43.02 -31.78
N SER A 37 -33.03 -41.91 -31.05
CA SER A 37 -33.87 -41.63 -29.87
C SER A 37 -33.73 -40.14 -29.49
N ARG A 38 -34.29 -39.29 -30.35
CA ARG A 38 -34.36 -37.84 -30.16
C ARG A 38 -35.77 -37.48 -29.65
N ALA A 39 -36.06 -37.74 -28.38
CA ALA A 39 -37.24 -37.19 -27.68
C ALA A 39 -37.24 -37.53 -26.18
N ALA A 40 -36.38 -36.89 -25.41
CA ALA A 40 -36.63 -36.63 -23.99
C ALA A 40 -35.83 -35.39 -23.61
N LEU A 41 -36.52 -34.29 -23.34
CA LEU A 41 -35.92 -33.03 -22.90
C LEU A 41 -35.19 -33.27 -21.58
N ALA A 42 -33.86 -33.38 -21.64
CA ALA A 42 -33.01 -33.20 -20.48
C ALA A 42 -32.72 -31.69 -20.33
N PRO A 43 -33.00 -31.07 -19.17
CA PRO A 43 -32.59 -29.69 -18.95
C PRO A 43 -31.07 -29.63 -19.03
N ALA A 44 -30.57 -28.76 -19.91
CA ALA A 44 -29.16 -28.42 -19.99
C ALA A 44 -28.71 -27.89 -18.62
N ARG A 45 -28.14 -28.75 -17.78
CA ARG A 45 -27.45 -28.32 -16.56
C ARG A 45 -26.34 -27.38 -17.00
N ALA A 46 -26.48 -26.13 -16.60
CA ALA A 46 -25.56 -25.03 -16.83
C ALA A 46 -24.15 -25.37 -16.29
N ALA A 47 -23.38 -26.11 -17.08
CA ALA A 47 -21.97 -26.30 -16.85
C ALA A 47 -21.24 -25.07 -17.40
N ARG A 48 -21.07 -24.03 -16.57
CA ARG A 48 -19.91 -23.12 -16.52
C ARG A 48 -20.16 -21.90 -15.60
N PRO A 49 -20.04 -22.05 -14.27
CA PRO A 49 -19.70 -20.91 -13.42
C PRO A 49 -18.23 -20.92 -12.95
N ARG A 50 -17.50 -22.04 -13.08
CA ARG A 50 -16.13 -22.17 -12.53
C ARG A 50 -15.04 -21.44 -13.32
N ALA A 51 -15.12 -21.40 -14.64
CA ALA A 51 -14.13 -20.69 -15.47
C ALA A 51 -14.23 -19.16 -15.31
N LEU A 52 -15.46 -18.64 -15.18
CA LEU A 52 -15.70 -17.22 -14.87
C LEU A 52 -15.22 -16.86 -13.46
N ALA A 53 -15.44 -17.73 -12.48
CA ALA A 53 -14.93 -17.54 -11.13
C ALA A 53 -13.38 -17.53 -11.09
N GLY A 54 -12.71 -18.38 -11.87
CA GLY A 54 -11.25 -18.39 -11.99
C GLY A 54 -10.69 -17.12 -12.65
N MET A 55 -11.30 -16.64 -13.74
CA MET A 55 -10.91 -15.36 -14.36
C MET A 55 -11.18 -14.16 -13.46
N LEU A 56 -12.30 -14.15 -12.71
CA LEU A 56 -12.58 -13.14 -11.70
C LEU A 56 -11.54 -13.18 -10.58
N LEU A 57 -11.15 -14.36 -10.10
CA LEU A 57 -10.13 -14.50 -9.07
C LEU A 57 -8.77 -13.96 -9.54
N VAL A 58 -8.35 -14.29 -10.75
CA VAL A 58 -7.11 -13.77 -11.36
C VAL A 58 -7.20 -12.27 -11.58
N GLY A 59 -8.34 -11.75 -12.03
CA GLY A 59 -8.58 -10.32 -12.17
C GLY A 59 -8.51 -9.58 -10.84
N ILE A 60 -9.10 -10.14 -9.78
CA ILE A 60 -9.03 -9.61 -8.41
C ILE A 60 -7.60 -9.68 -7.88
N LEU A 61 -6.86 -10.77 -8.11
CA LEU A 61 -5.46 -10.93 -7.71
C LEU A 61 -4.53 -9.98 -8.45
N ALA A 62 -4.73 -9.79 -9.76
CA ALA A 62 -3.99 -8.83 -10.56
C ALA A 62 -4.30 -7.39 -10.12
N LEU A 63 -5.57 -7.10 -9.81
CA LEU A 63 -5.98 -5.81 -9.27
C LEU A 63 -5.37 -5.56 -7.89
N LEU A 64 -5.39 -6.56 -6.98
CA LEU A 64 -4.73 -6.48 -5.67
C LEU A 64 -3.21 -6.32 -5.81
N GLY A 65 -2.58 -7.05 -6.73
CA GLY A 65 -1.15 -6.98 -7.00
C GLY A 65 -0.73 -5.60 -7.54
N ALA A 66 -1.51 -5.04 -8.45
CA ALA A 66 -1.29 -3.68 -8.94
C ALA A 66 -1.44 -2.64 -7.82
N TRP A 67 -2.44 -2.80 -6.95
CA TRP A 67 -2.73 -1.88 -5.85
C TRP A 67 -1.68 -1.92 -4.74
N THR A 68 -1.15 -3.11 -4.43
CA THR A 68 -0.05 -3.27 -3.46
C THR A 68 1.29 -2.83 -4.05
N GLY A 69 1.49 -3.00 -5.36
CA GLY A 69 2.68 -2.51 -6.07
C GLY A 69 2.80 -0.99 -6.12
N THR A 70 1.69 -0.27 -6.35
CA THR A 70 1.69 1.21 -6.38
C THR A 70 1.94 1.82 -5.00
N ALA A 71 1.41 1.18 -3.96
CA ALA A 71 1.67 1.50 -2.56
C ALA A 71 3.15 1.37 -2.19
N GLY A 72 3.80 0.26 -2.55
CA GLY A 72 5.24 0.09 -2.30
C GLY A 72 6.10 1.08 -3.08
N TYR A 73 5.71 1.39 -4.33
CA TYR A 73 6.41 2.35 -5.18
C TYR A 73 6.39 3.77 -4.60
N SER A 74 5.24 4.25 -4.15
CA SER A 74 5.11 5.61 -3.60
C SER A 74 6.02 5.83 -2.39
N VAL A 75 6.09 4.86 -1.48
CA VAL A 75 6.95 4.93 -0.29
C VAL A 75 8.43 4.91 -0.67
N LEU A 76 8.85 4.04 -1.59
CA LEU A 76 10.23 4.02 -2.09
C LEU A 76 10.62 5.33 -2.78
N GLU A 77 9.65 6.00 -3.40
CA GLU A 77 9.92 7.26 -4.08
C GLU A 77 9.99 8.42 -3.09
N VAL A 78 9.13 8.47 -2.06
CA VAL A 78 9.28 9.38 -0.91
C VAL A 78 10.66 9.21 -0.27
N ALA A 79 11.05 7.96 -0.02
CA ALA A 79 12.35 7.58 0.53
C ALA A 79 13.51 8.20 -0.25
N ARG A 80 13.50 8.02 -1.57
CA ARG A 80 14.53 8.53 -2.47
C ARG A 80 14.62 10.05 -2.47
N HIS A 81 13.49 10.76 -2.49
CA HIS A 81 13.48 12.23 -2.49
C HIS A 81 13.98 12.80 -1.17
N VAL A 82 13.67 12.14 -0.06
CA VAL A 82 14.15 12.52 1.27
C VAL A 82 15.65 12.26 1.41
N ASP A 83 16.14 11.11 0.98
CA ASP A 83 17.57 10.76 0.99
C ASP A 83 18.39 11.68 0.08
N ALA A 84 17.84 12.04 -1.09
CA ALA A 84 18.47 12.97 -2.03
C ALA A 84 18.46 14.43 -1.55
N ALA A 85 17.76 14.74 -0.45
CA ALA A 85 17.57 16.10 0.06
C ALA A 85 16.99 17.08 -0.98
N ASP A 86 16.21 16.57 -1.93
CA ASP A 86 15.70 17.33 -3.08
C ASP A 86 14.35 17.97 -2.73
N ALA A 87 14.41 19.11 -2.04
CA ALA A 87 13.24 19.88 -1.65
C ALA A 87 12.38 20.33 -2.86
N PRO A 88 12.95 20.78 -4.00
CA PRO A 88 12.19 21.10 -5.21
C PRO A 88 11.38 19.91 -5.76
N SER A 89 11.97 18.71 -5.81
CA SER A 89 11.24 17.52 -6.28
C SER A 89 10.10 17.11 -5.36
N LEU A 90 10.20 17.43 -4.07
CA LEU A 90 9.17 17.18 -3.07
C LEU A 90 8.02 18.20 -3.18
N GLU A 91 8.31 19.44 -3.58
CA GLU A 91 7.33 20.52 -3.72
C GLU A 91 6.20 20.17 -4.69
N GLY A 92 6.51 19.54 -5.83
CA GLY A 92 5.52 19.08 -6.82
C GLY A 92 4.68 17.88 -6.38
N ARG A 93 4.96 17.31 -5.21
CA ARG A 93 4.34 16.08 -4.67
C ARG A 93 3.70 16.29 -3.31
N VAL A 94 3.51 17.54 -2.90
CA VAL A 94 2.84 17.89 -1.66
C VAL A 94 1.57 18.67 -2.00
N ASP A 95 0.45 18.23 -1.47
CA ASP A 95 -0.77 19.04 -1.44
C ASP A 95 -0.64 20.04 -0.29
N TRP A 96 -0.02 21.19 -0.59
CA TRP A 96 0.23 22.25 0.39
C TRP A 96 -1.03 22.74 1.11
N PRO A 97 -2.16 22.99 0.42
CA PRO A 97 -3.43 23.30 1.08
C PRO A 97 -3.88 22.27 2.11
N SER A 98 -3.81 20.97 1.78
CA SER A 98 -4.21 19.90 2.70
C SER A 98 -3.21 19.70 3.83
N LEU A 99 -1.91 19.75 3.53
CA LEU A 99 -0.84 19.64 4.53
C LEU A 99 -0.95 20.75 5.57
N ARG A 100 -1.16 22.00 5.13
CA ARG A 100 -1.31 23.15 6.04
C ARG A 100 -2.50 22.98 6.98
N ARG A 101 -3.64 22.48 6.48
CA ARG A 101 -4.81 22.18 7.33
C ARG A 101 -4.50 21.09 8.36
N SER A 102 -3.79 20.04 7.94
CA SER A 102 -3.36 18.96 8.84
C SER A 102 -2.43 19.47 9.95
N LEU A 103 -1.41 20.26 9.59
CA LEU A 103 -0.47 20.84 10.55
C LEU A 103 -1.18 21.79 11.51
N MET A 104 -2.08 22.66 11.01
CA MET A 104 -2.89 23.51 11.87
C MET A 104 -3.71 22.69 12.87
N ALA A 105 -4.42 21.65 12.40
CA ALA A 105 -5.20 20.78 13.30
C ALA A 105 -4.30 20.10 14.36
N ALA A 106 -3.11 19.66 13.97
CA ALA A 106 -2.17 19.01 14.88
C ALA A 106 -1.60 19.99 15.93
N PHE A 107 -1.18 21.19 15.53
CA PHE A 107 -0.67 22.20 16.46
C PHE A 107 -1.78 22.76 17.37
N HIS A 108 -2.99 22.94 16.85
CA HIS A 108 -4.13 23.37 17.65
C HIS A 108 -4.54 22.29 18.67
N GLY A 109 -4.51 21.01 18.30
CA GLY A 109 -4.79 19.91 19.22
C GLY A 109 -3.74 19.76 20.34
N ALA A 110 -2.53 20.29 20.13
CA ALA A 110 -1.47 20.31 21.14
C ALA A 110 -1.56 21.50 22.11
N VAL A 111 -2.46 22.47 21.87
CA VAL A 111 -2.69 23.58 22.80
C VAL A 111 -3.44 23.07 24.03
N PRO A 112 -2.89 23.20 25.24
CA PRO A 112 -3.59 22.79 26.46
C PRO A 112 -4.83 23.66 26.67
N ALA A 113 -5.95 23.04 27.03
CA ALA A 113 -7.18 23.76 27.36
C ALA A 113 -6.98 24.54 28.67
N GLY A 114 -6.92 25.88 28.59
CA GLY A 114 -6.71 26.75 29.75
C GLY A 114 -7.07 28.21 29.44
N PRO A 115 -7.68 28.94 30.37
CA PRO A 115 -8.33 30.22 30.09
C PRO A 115 -7.38 31.38 29.80
N ASP A 116 -6.15 31.37 30.32
CA ASP A 116 -5.36 32.60 30.39
C ASP A 116 -4.52 32.91 29.13
N ASP A 117 -4.22 31.91 28.28
CA ASP A 117 -3.34 32.10 27.11
C ASP A 117 -3.82 31.42 25.81
N GLU A 118 -5.03 30.85 25.78
CA GLU A 118 -5.54 30.05 24.66
C GLU A 118 -5.48 30.81 23.31
N THR A 119 -5.86 32.09 23.29
CA THR A 119 -5.83 32.90 22.06
C THR A 119 -4.40 33.10 21.54
N PHE A 120 -3.44 33.34 22.44
CA PHE A 120 -2.04 33.50 22.08
C PHE A 120 -1.44 32.18 21.59
N LEU A 121 -1.73 31.08 22.29
CA LEU A 121 -1.25 29.75 21.92
C LEU A 121 -1.81 29.29 20.57
N HIS A 122 -3.08 29.56 20.26
CA HIS A 122 -3.65 29.30 18.94
C HIS A 122 -3.05 30.16 17.84
N ALA A 123 -2.74 31.44 18.13
CA ALA A 123 -2.04 32.30 17.18
C ALA A 123 -0.63 31.79 16.88
N MET A 124 0.10 31.36 17.92
CA MET A 124 1.42 30.75 17.81
C MET A 124 1.37 29.41 17.04
N ALA A 125 0.44 28.53 17.38
CA ALA A 125 0.18 27.27 16.67
C ALA A 125 -0.07 27.50 15.17
N SER A 126 -0.85 28.54 14.84
CA SER A 126 -1.12 28.92 13.45
C SER A 126 0.13 29.43 12.73
N ASP A 127 0.99 30.19 13.41
CA ASP A 127 2.26 30.65 12.83
C ASP A 127 3.25 29.51 12.62
N MET A 128 3.37 28.61 13.60
CA MET A 128 4.19 27.40 13.51
C MET A 128 3.71 26.51 12.36
N ALA A 129 2.40 26.30 12.21
CA ALA A 129 1.84 25.54 11.10
C ALA A 129 2.21 26.14 9.73
N ARG A 130 2.18 27.48 9.59
CA ARG A 130 2.59 28.15 8.35
C ARG A 130 4.07 27.97 8.04
N ARG A 131 4.94 28.08 9.05
CA ARG A 131 6.39 27.89 8.87
C ARG A 131 6.75 26.42 8.57
N ALA A 132 6.06 25.48 9.21
CA ALA A 132 6.23 24.05 9.00
C ALA A 132 5.71 23.58 7.63
N ALA A 133 4.70 24.26 7.06
CA ALA A 133 4.17 23.98 5.73
C ALA A 133 5.06 24.56 4.61
N THR A 134 6.37 24.34 4.68
CA THR A 134 7.33 24.69 3.63
C THR A 134 8.12 23.45 3.18
N PRO A 135 8.59 23.38 1.92
CA PRO A 135 9.36 22.23 1.42
C PRO A 135 10.56 21.89 2.30
N GLY A 136 11.33 22.91 2.68
CA GLY A 136 12.51 22.76 3.53
C GLY A 136 12.15 22.27 4.94
N ALA A 137 11.14 22.84 5.58
CA ALA A 137 10.75 22.41 6.93
C ALA A 137 10.20 20.97 6.94
N LEU A 138 9.40 20.60 5.94
CA LEU A 138 8.89 19.23 5.80
C LEU A 138 10.03 18.23 5.60
N LEU A 139 10.99 18.54 4.72
CA LEU A 139 12.17 17.69 4.51
C LEU A 139 12.97 17.53 5.79
N THR A 140 13.24 18.62 6.51
CA THR A 140 13.96 18.59 7.79
C THR A 140 13.22 17.75 8.82
N MET A 141 11.91 17.94 8.98
CA MET A 141 11.09 17.16 9.91
C MET A 141 11.13 15.65 9.60
N ILE A 142 11.02 15.28 8.32
CA ILE A 142 11.08 13.87 7.92
C ILE A 142 12.49 13.30 8.15
N ARG A 143 13.55 14.06 7.80
CA ARG A 143 14.94 13.62 7.99
C ARG A 143 15.33 13.48 9.46
N ASP A 144 14.88 14.39 10.31
CA ASP A 144 15.14 14.36 11.74
C ASP A 144 14.51 13.12 12.39
N ARG A 145 13.36 12.67 11.89
CA ARG A 145 12.67 11.45 12.39
C ARG A 145 13.19 10.16 11.79
N LEU A 146 13.69 10.19 10.56
CA LEU A 146 14.29 9.03 9.90
C LEU A 146 15.73 8.71 10.37
N ARG A 147 16.32 9.54 11.24
CA ARG A 147 17.63 9.29 11.85
C ARG A 147 17.51 8.93 13.33
N PRO A 148 17.08 7.70 13.70
CA PRO A 148 17.04 7.34 15.10
C PRO A 148 18.42 7.24 15.74
N ASP A 149 19.49 6.94 15.01
CA ASP A 149 20.86 6.97 15.54
C ASP A 149 21.88 6.97 14.38
N ALA A 150 22.90 7.82 14.46
CA ALA A 150 23.95 7.96 13.45
C ALA A 150 24.86 6.72 13.26
N PHE A 151 24.54 5.58 13.90
CA PHE A 151 25.40 4.39 13.97
C PHE A 151 24.89 3.15 13.23
N LEU A 152 23.71 3.20 12.62
CA LEU A 152 23.19 2.07 11.84
C LEU A 152 23.07 2.43 10.34
N PRO A 153 23.41 1.48 9.44
CA PRO A 153 23.34 1.70 7.99
C PRO A 153 21.90 2.02 7.54
N PRO A 154 21.72 2.60 6.34
CA PRO A 154 20.43 3.11 5.85
C PRO A 154 19.41 1.98 5.62
N VAL A 155 18.79 1.53 6.71
CA VAL A 155 17.67 0.58 6.76
C VAL A 155 16.37 1.16 7.36
N PRO A 156 16.22 2.45 7.76
CA PRO A 156 14.96 2.91 8.37
C PRO A 156 13.81 3.03 7.36
N LEU A 157 14.09 3.35 6.08
CA LEU A 157 13.05 3.53 5.06
C LEU A 157 12.38 2.22 4.62
N LEU A 158 13.11 1.11 4.60
CA LEU A 158 12.51 -0.22 4.39
C LEU A 158 11.64 -0.66 5.58
N GLN A 159 11.95 -0.21 6.80
CA GLN A 159 11.07 -0.42 7.95
C GLN A 159 9.81 0.44 7.85
N ALA A 160 9.91 1.69 7.38
CA ALA A 160 8.74 2.52 7.10
C ALA A 160 7.80 1.86 6.07
N VAL A 161 8.34 1.22 5.02
CA VAL A 161 7.51 0.43 4.08
C VAL A 161 6.72 -0.68 4.80
N ARG A 162 7.29 -1.29 5.85
CA ARG A 162 6.60 -2.33 6.64
C ARG A 162 5.55 -1.77 7.58
N SER A 163 5.68 -0.52 8.02
CA SER A 163 4.69 0.15 8.87
C SER A 163 3.56 0.80 8.07
N MET A 164 3.62 0.72 6.74
CA MET A 164 2.61 1.23 5.83
C MET A 164 1.24 0.59 6.07
N ARG A 165 0.21 1.43 6.13
CA ARG A 165 -1.19 1.02 6.28
C ARG A 165 -2.08 1.68 5.23
N VAL A 166 -2.91 0.89 4.58
CA VAL A 166 -3.97 1.40 3.70
C VAL A 166 -5.18 1.73 4.56
N ILE A 167 -5.71 2.95 4.47
CA ILE A 167 -6.83 3.41 5.31
C ILE A 167 -8.09 3.67 4.51
N GLY A 168 -7.95 3.92 3.22
CA GLY A 168 -9.08 4.09 2.31
C GLY A 168 -8.67 3.96 0.86
N ALA A 169 -9.65 4.09 -0.04
CA ALA A 169 -9.41 4.09 -1.47
C ALA A 169 -8.43 5.21 -1.83
N GLY A 170 -7.21 4.84 -2.22
CA GLY A 170 -6.17 5.78 -2.60
C GLY A 170 -5.59 6.61 -1.46
N THR A 171 -5.74 6.19 -0.21
CA THR A 171 -5.08 6.86 0.93
C THR A 171 -4.31 5.85 1.79
N MET A 172 -3.08 6.22 2.11
CA MET A 172 -2.12 5.38 2.79
C MET A 172 -1.48 6.19 3.92
N GLU A 173 -1.21 5.55 5.04
CA GLU A 173 -0.40 6.11 6.12
C GLU A 173 0.93 5.38 6.19
N LEU A 174 1.97 6.15 6.44
CA LEU A 174 3.33 5.72 6.62
C LEU A 174 3.79 6.18 8.00
N ASP A 175 4.02 5.23 8.90
CA ASP A 175 4.56 5.53 10.22
C ASP A 175 6.09 5.60 10.12
N LEU A 176 6.62 6.80 10.38
CA LEU A 176 8.06 7.06 10.33
C LEU A 176 8.76 6.79 11.67
N GLY A 177 8.04 6.31 12.69
CA GLY A 177 8.56 6.18 14.05
C GLY A 177 8.52 7.50 14.80
N ASP A 178 8.87 7.45 16.10
CA ASP A 178 8.94 8.60 17.00
C ASP A 178 7.78 9.59 16.83
N ARG A 179 6.57 9.02 16.83
CA ARG A 179 5.32 9.78 16.83
C ARG A 179 5.00 10.54 15.54
N LEU A 180 5.61 10.23 14.39
CA LEU A 180 5.31 10.92 13.13
C LEU A 180 4.68 9.97 12.11
N THR A 181 3.46 10.27 11.69
CA THR A 181 2.78 9.56 10.60
C THR A 181 2.58 10.48 9.41
N LEU A 182 3.06 10.07 8.23
CA LEU A 182 2.75 10.73 6.96
C LEU A 182 1.52 10.10 6.34
N ARG A 183 0.65 10.93 5.77
CA ARG A 183 -0.48 10.47 4.97
C ARG A 183 -0.28 10.82 3.51
N LEU A 184 -0.32 9.78 2.69
CA LEU A 184 -0.14 9.80 1.25
C LEU A 184 -1.51 9.60 0.60
N ALA A 185 -1.83 10.42 -0.40
CA ALA A 185 -2.97 10.21 -1.27
C ALA A 185 -2.49 9.88 -2.69
N THR A 186 -3.14 8.94 -3.34
CA THR A 186 -2.92 8.61 -4.76
C THR A 186 -4.17 8.96 -5.55
N ASP A 187 -3.96 9.54 -6.73
CA ASP A 187 -5.05 9.83 -7.66
C ASP A 187 -5.66 8.53 -8.19
N PRO A 188 -6.98 8.28 -8.04
CA PRO A 188 -7.62 7.08 -8.58
C PRO A 188 -7.53 6.98 -10.11
N ALA A 189 -7.42 8.11 -10.82
CA ALA A 189 -7.23 8.14 -12.28
C ALA A 189 -5.77 7.88 -12.69
N ALA A 190 -4.81 8.10 -11.78
CA ALA A 190 -3.39 7.92 -12.02
C ALA A 190 -2.70 7.38 -10.75
N PRO A 191 -2.80 6.06 -10.47
CA PRO A 191 -2.38 5.49 -9.17
C PRO A 191 -0.87 5.54 -8.91
N LEU A 192 -0.07 5.89 -9.93
CA LEU A 192 1.37 6.14 -9.80
C LEU A 192 1.67 7.57 -9.32
N ARG A 193 0.70 8.49 -9.38
CA ARG A 193 0.81 9.86 -8.87
C ARG A 193 0.35 9.88 -7.42
N TRP A 194 1.32 9.99 -6.52
CA TRP A 194 1.08 10.16 -5.09
C TRP A 194 1.39 11.58 -4.65
N GLN A 195 0.75 12.01 -3.57
CA GLN A 195 0.98 13.29 -2.93
C GLN A 195 0.96 13.15 -1.41
N ILE A 196 1.81 13.90 -0.71
CA ILE A 196 1.73 14.04 0.74
C ILE A 196 0.62 15.03 1.05
N VAL A 197 -0.40 14.57 1.77
CA VAL A 197 -1.60 15.36 2.08
C VAL A 197 -1.71 15.73 3.55
N ALA A 198 -1.04 14.99 4.43
CA ALA A 198 -1.14 15.20 5.87
C ALA A 198 0.11 14.72 6.60
N VAL A 199 0.37 15.38 7.73
CA VAL A 199 1.37 14.98 8.73
C VAL A 199 0.64 14.93 10.06
N ARG A 200 0.76 13.81 10.77
CA ARG A 200 0.17 13.62 12.09
C ARG A 200 1.26 13.33 13.12
N PHE A 201 1.11 13.95 14.29
CA PHE A 201 1.88 13.57 15.46
C PHE A 201 1.01 12.64 16.33
N THR A 202 1.53 11.48 16.73
CA THR A 202 0.83 10.57 17.65
C THR A 202 1.31 10.81 19.08
N ASP A 203 0.42 11.18 19.99
CA ASP A 203 0.77 11.28 21.41
C ASP A 203 1.15 9.88 21.95
N ALA A 204 2.13 9.81 22.86
CA ALA A 204 2.46 8.57 23.57
C ALA A 204 1.78 8.51 24.93
#